data_AF-A0AAE7EFG8-F1
#
_entry.id   AF-A0AAE7EFG8-F1
#
_cell.length_a   1.000
_cell.length_b   1.000
_cell.length_c   1.000
_cell.angle_alpha   90.00
_cell.angle_beta   90.00
_cell.angle_gamma   90.00
#
_symmetry.space_group_name_H-M   'P 1'
#
loop_
_entity.id
_entity.type
_entity.pdbx_description
1 polymer ?
#
loop_
_entity_poly.entity_id
_entity_poly.type
_entity_poly.pdbx_seq_one_letter_code
_entity_poly.pdbx_strand_id
1 'polypeptide(L)'
;MNIYIITENNYFFVGLKHTLKNDNNSVEKLSPYELEGSPENKFKQDDAFIFHTSNYSLKLSFLISTGHFPGKLFFIPTNGKVRFKEAFSRYSFLDAKSDLMTVTSKVFDTQQKNIEQMKIFKDELTEREKTILHQTINGMNVQTISRLLCISVKTVYTHRRNALHKLGGRNLFEIWPFKEKVLQTIAA
;
A
#
# COMPACT_ATOMS: atom_id res chain seq x y z
N MET A 1 -0.66 -15.53 -15.65
CA MET A 1 -0.38 -14.46 -14.65
C MET A 1 0.61 -13.48 -15.24
N ASN A 2 0.35 -12.16 -15.15
CA ASN A 2 1.35 -11.16 -15.50
C ASN A 2 2.14 -10.78 -14.24
N ILE A 3 3.47 -10.72 -14.36
CA ILE A 3 4.38 -10.31 -13.29
C ILE A 3 4.96 -8.95 -13.65
N TYR A 4 4.61 -7.93 -12.87
CA TYR A 4 5.10 -6.58 -13.04
C TYR A 4 6.22 -6.31 -12.03
N ILE A 5 7.39 -5.91 -12.52
CA ILE A 5 8.53 -5.54 -11.69
C ILE A 5 8.66 -4.03 -11.69
N ILE A 6 8.39 -3.41 -10.54
CA ILE A 6 8.49 -1.96 -10.34
C ILE A 6 9.88 -1.64 -9.82
N THR A 7 10.77 -1.18 -10.71
CA THR A 7 12.16 -0.89 -10.36
C THR A 7 12.80 0.10 -11.31
N GLU A 8 13.67 0.95 -10.77
CA GLU A 8 14.59 1.77 -11.57
C GLU A 8 15.89 1.02 -11.91
N ASN A 9 16.18 -0.08 -11.21
CA ASN A 9 17.39 -0.88 -11.42
C ASN A 9 17.20 -1.89 -12.57
N ASN A 10 17.85 -1.62 -13.71
CA ASN A 10 17.79 -2.48 -14.90
C ASN A 10 18.42 -3.86 -14.67
N TYR A 11 19.51 -3.96 -13.93
CA TYR A 11 20.16 -5.24 -13.65
C TYR A 11 19.25 -6.15 -12.81
N PHE A 12 18.59 -5.57 -11.81
CA PHE A 12 17.61 -6.26 -10.99
C PHE A 12 16.46 -6.82 -11.84
N PHE A 13 15.92 -5.99 -12.74
CA PHE A 13 14.87 -6.41 -13.67
C PHE A 13 15.32 -7.56 -14.57
N VAL A 14 16.48 -7.45 -15.22
CA VAL A 14 16.97 -8.47 -16.16
C VAL A 14 17.17 -9.80 -15.45
N GLY A 15 17.76 -9.80 -14.24
CA GLY A 15 17.97 -11.02 -13.45
C GLY A 15 16.67 -11.71 -13.07
N LEU A 16 15.69 -10.96 -12.54
CA LEU A 16 14.38 -11.52 -12.21
C LEU A 16 13.60 -11.96 -13.45
N LYS A 17 13.66 -11.20 -14.55
CA LYS A 17 12.99 -11.56 -15.80
C LYS A 17 13.48 -12.90 -16.31
N HIS A 18 14.79 -13.14 -16.30
CA HIS A 18 15.35 -14.42 -16.73
C HIS A 18 14.83 -15.59 -15.89
N THR A 19 14.57 -15.35 -14.61
CA THR A 19 14.20 -16.39 -13.64
C THR A 19 12.70 -16.66 -13.60
N LEU A 20 11.88 -15.62 -13.69
CA LEU A 20 10.43 -15.70 -13.52
C LEU A 20 9.69 -15.94 -14.84
N LYS A 21 10.37 -15.73 -15.98
CA LYS A 21 9.78 -15.93 -17.30
C LYS A 21 9.71 -17.42 -17.62
N ASN A 22 8.48 -17.94 -17.62
CA ASN A 22 8.14 -19.28 -18.08
C ASN A 22 7.03 -19.17 -19.14
N ASP A 23 6.71 -20.26 -19.85
CA ASP A 23 5.71 -20.26 -20.93
C ASP A 23 4.31 -19.79 -20.51
N ASN A 24 3.99 -19.86 -19.21
CA ASN A 24 2.69 -19.52 -18.64
C ASN A 24 2.60 -18.09 -18.06
N ASN A 25 3.70 -17.33 -18.06
CA ASN A 25 3.78 -16.04 -17.37
C ASN A 25 4.47 -14.99 -18.24
N SER A 26 3.94 -13.76 -18.22
CA SER A 26 4.66 -12.60 -18.76
C SER A 26 5.41 -11.89 -17.63
N VAL A 27 6.59 -11.33 -17.94
CA VAL A 27 7.34 -10.51 -17.01
C VAL A 27 7.64 -9.16 -17.65
N GLU A 28 7.03 -8.11 -17.11
CA GLU A 28 7.12 -6.75 -17.60
C GLU A 28 7.78 -5.82 -16.58
N LYS A 29 8.55 -4.86 -17.08
CA LYS A 29 9.09 -3.79 -16.25
C LYS A 29 8.08 -2.64 -16.23
N LEU A 30 7.83 -2.07 -15.07
CA LEU A 30 7.13 -0.79 -14.94
C LEU A 30 7.98 0.17 -14.10
N SER A 31 7.95 1.44 -14.44
CA SER A 31 8.33 2.50 -13.52
C SER A 31 7.15 2.84 -12.57
N PRO A 32 7.42 3.41 -11.39
CA PRO A 32 6.36 3.89 -10.49
C PRO A 32 5.37 4.84 -11.19
N TYR A 33 5.85 5.70 -12.08
CA TYR A 33 5.02 6.67 -12.82
C TYR A 33 4.11 6.00 -13.86
N GLU A 34 4.60 4.98 -14.58
CA GLU A 34 3.78 4.22 -15.54
C GLU A 34 2.68 3.43 -14.85
N LEU A 35 2.92 2.97 -13.62
CA LEU A 35 1.91 2.29 -12.81
C LEU A 35 0.75 3.24 -12.46
N GLU A 36 1.04 4.52 -12.17
CA GLU A 36 0.02 5.51 -11.82
C GLU A 36 -0.87 5.94 -12.98
N GLY A 37 -0.26 6.09 -14.17
CA GLY A 37 -0.94 6.47 -15.40
C GLY A 37 -1.62 5.31 -16.12
N SER A 38 -1.41 4.08 -15.66
CA SER A 38 -2.06 2.90 -16.24
C SER A 38 -3.57 2.90 -15.94
N PRO A 39 -4.42 2.49 -16.91
CA PRO A 39 -5.86 2.40 -16.69
C PRO A 39 -6.20 1.28 -15.69
N GLU A 40 -7.24 1.48 -14.88
CA GLU A 40 -7.61 0.58 -13.78
C GLU A 40 -7.91 -0.86 -14.25
N ASN A 41 -8.35 -1.03 -15.49
CA ASN A 41 -8.65 -2.33 -16.10
C ASN A 41 -7.42 -3.10 -16.63
N LYS A 42 -6.23 -2.50 -16.61
CA LYS A 42 -5.00 -3.15 -17.08
C LYS A 42 -4.58 -4.32 -16.19
N PHE A 43 -4.87 -4.23 -14.90
CA PHE A 43 -4.36 -5.13 -13.89
C PHE A 43 -5.45 -6.07 -13.38
N LYS A 44 -5.10 -7.35 -13.24
CA LYS A 44 -6.01 -8.41 -12.77
C LYS A 44 -5.67 -8.81 -11.34
N GLN A 45 -6.63 -9.41 -10.64
CA GLN A 45 -6.44 -9.87 -9.27
C GLN A 45 -5.46 -11.05 -9.14
N ASP A 46 -5.21 -11.79 -10.23
CA ASP A 46 -4.21 -12.87 -10.26
C ASP A 46 -2.81 -12.36 -10.64
N ASP A 47 -2.66 -11.09 -11.04
CA ASP A 47 -1.34 -10.53 -11.38
C ASP A 47 -0.46 -10.39 -10.14
N ALA A 48 0.86 -10.42 -10.33
CA ALA A 48 1.83 -10.24 -9.26
C ALA A 48 2.66 -8.97 -9.49
N PHE A 49 2.90 -8.21 -8.43
CA PHE A 49 3.66 -6.97 -8.45
C PHE A 49 4.83 -7.06 -7.49
N ILE A 50 6.05 -6.88 -8.02
CA ILE A 50 7.29 -6.89 -7.26
C ILE A 50 7.83 -5.46 -7.19
N PHE A 51 7.71 -4.83 -6.02
CA PHE A 51 8.19 -3.48 -5.76
C PHE A 51 9.62 -3.50 -5.26
N HIS A 52 10.56 -3.10 -6.11
CA HIS A 52 11.94 -2.80 -5.75
C HIS A 52 12.19 -1.30 -5.94
N THR A 53 11.57 -0.51 -5.07
CA THR A 53 11.67 0.95 -5.06
C THR A 53 11.49 1.48 -3.64
N SER A 54 12.04 2.67 -3.38
CA SER A 54 11.76 3.47 -2.19
C SER A 54 10.78 4.62 -2.48
N ASN A 55 10.51 4.87 -3.76
CA ASN A 55 9.65 5.93 -4.24
C ASN A 55 8.29 5.35 -4.62
N TYR A 56 7.32 5.53 -3.72
CA TYR A 56 5.91 5.17 -3.93
C TYR A 56 5.12 6.47 -3.95
N SER A 57 4.24 6.63 -4.93
CA SER A 57 3.31 7.75 -4.90
C SER A 57 2.21 7.55 -3.89
N LEU A 58 1.59 8.68 -3.54
CA LEU A 58 0.47 8.75 -2.61
C LEU A 58 -0.71 7.89 -3.07
N LYS A 59 -0.99 7.87 -4.38
CA LYS A 59 -2.05 7.04 -4.96
C LYS A 59 -1.80 5.55 -4.71
N LEU A 60 -0.57 5.08 -4.95
CA LEU A 60 -0.18 3.70 -4.70
C LEU A 60 -0.21 3.38 -3.21
N SER A 61 0.37 4.23 -2.37
CA SER A 61 0.31 4.07 -0.92
C SER A 61 -1.13 3.97 -0.42
N PHE A 62 -2.04 4.81 -0.92
CA PHE A 62 -3.45 4.74 -0.55
C PHE A 62 -4.13 3.45 -1.03
N LEU A 63 -3.96 3.04 -2.29
CA LEU A 63 -4.56 1.81 -2.83
C LEU A 63 -4.05 0.56 -2.10
N ILE A 64 -2.75 0.50 -1.82
CA ILE A 64 -2.11 -0.59 -1.08
C ILE A 64 -2.61 -0.61 0.37
N SER A 65 -2.65 0.55 1.04
CA SER A 65 -3.12 0.63 2.44
C SER A 65 -4.61 0.30 2.56
N THR A 66 -5.39 0.57 1.51
CA THR A 66 -6.83 0.31 1.49
C THR A 66 -7.22 -1.05 0.94
N GLY A 67 -6.26 -1.87 0.51
CA GLY A 67 -6.54 -3.19 -0.08
C GLY A 67 -7.27 -3.14 -1.43
N HIS A 68 -7.42 -1.95 -2.03
CA HIS A 68 -8.00 -1.76 -3.36
C HIS A 68 -6.98 -1.95 -4.49
N PHE A 69 -5.71 -2.20 -4.15
CA PHE A 69 -4.70 -2.47 -5.16
C PHE A 69 -4.93 -3.86 -5.77
N PRO A 70 -4.97 -3.99 -7.11
CA PRO A 70 -5.20 -5.27 -7.77
C PRO A 70 -3.96 -6.16 -7.66
N GLY A 71 -4.17 -7.45 -7.39
CA GLY A 71 -3.11 -8.46 -7.50
C GLY A 71 -2.31 -8.71 -6.22
N LYS A 72 -1.36 -9.63 -6.33
CA LYS A 72 -0.44 -10.03 -5.26
C LYS A 72 0.71 -9.05 -5.16
N LEU A 73 0.99 -8.58 -3.95
CA LEU A 73 2.00 -7.56 -3.69
C LEU A 73 3.23 -8.13 -2.97
N PHE A 74 4.41 -7.92 -3.56
CA PHE A 74 5.70 -8.27 -3.00
C PHE A 74 6.58 -7.03 -2.88
N PHE A 75 7.17 -6.81 -1.72
CA PHE A 75 8.01 -5.64 -1.45
C PHE A 75 9.46 -6.05 -1.18
N ILE A 76 10.39 -5.44 -1.92
CA ILE A 76 11.84 -5.63 -1.79
C ILE A 76 12.45 -4.26 -1.49
N PRO A 77 12.70 -3.95 -0.20
CA PRO A 77 13.11 -2.62 0.19
C PRO A 77 14.50 -2.30 -0.34
N THR A 78 14.63 -1.19 -1.06
CA THR A 78 15.92 -0.69 -1.58
C THR A 78 16.75 0.03 -0.51
N ASN A 79 16.15 0.36 0.64
CA ASN A 79 16.80 1.04 1.76
C ASN A 79 16.20 0.54 3.08
N GLY A 80 17.03 0.21 4.07
CA GLY A 80 16.59 -0.22 5.40
C GLY A 80 15.77 0.82 6.18
N LYS A 81 15.72 2.08 5.73
CA LYS A 81 14.94 3.18 6.32
C LYS A 81 13.52 3.34 5.75
N VAL A 82 13.01 2.33 5.05
CA VAL A 82 11.64 2.27 4.55
C VAL A 82 10.68 2.49 5.74
N ARG A 83 10.14 3.72 5.86
CA ARG A 83 9.20 4.19 6.91
C ARG A 83 7.81 3.53 6.84
N PHE A 84 7.68 2.42 6.13
CA PHE A 84 6.41 1.81 5.69
C PHE A 84 5.85 0.82 6.72
N LYS A 85 6.20 0.99 8.01
CA LYS A 85 6.12 -0.07 9.02
C LYS A 85 4.72 -0.58 9.38
N GLU A 86 3.63 0.11 9.03
CA GLU A 86 2.29 -0.26 9.51
C GLU A 86 1.31 -0.61 8.37
N ALA A 87 1.22 0.23 7.34
CA ALA A 87 0.35 -0.03 6.20
C ALA A 87 0.87 -1.18 5.32
N PHE A 88 2.19 -1.30 5.17
CA PHE A 88 2.78 -2.25 4.24
C PHE A 88 3.19 -3.55 4.91
N SER A 89 3.40 -3.57 6.25
CA SER A 89 3.84 -4.73 7.05
C SER A 89 3.03 -6.01 6.85
N ARG A 90 1.84 -5.88 6.27
CA ARG A 90 0.87 -6.94 5.99
C ARG A 90 1.09 -7.64 4.66
N TYR A 91 1.92 -7.08 3.81
CA TYR A 91 2.29 -7.67 2.54
C TYR A 91 3.59 -8.45 2.64
N SER A 92 3.83 -9.28 1.63
CA SER A 92 5.00 -10.13 1.56
C SER A 92 6.26 -9.30 1.34
N PHE A 93 7.05 -9.10 2.40
CA PHE A 93 8.40 -8.58 2.25
C PHE A 93 9.38 -9.68 1.91
N LEU A 94 10.26 -9.36 0.97
CA LEU A 94 11.44 -10.13 0.65
C LEU A 94 12.64 -9.32 1.12
N ASP A 95 13.57 -9.97 1.80
CA ASP A 95 14.87 -9.34 2.09
C ASP A 95 15.56 -9.07 0.74
N ALA A 96 16.18 -7.90 0.59
CA ALA A 96 16.98 -7.55 -0.58
C ALA A 96 18.17 -8.52 -0.78
N LYS A 97 18.56 -9.25 0.27
CA LYS A 97 19.57 -10.32 0.23
C LYS A 97 18.98 -11.73 0.01
N SER A 98 17.66 -11.84 -0.17
CA SER A 98 17.02 -13.15 -0.40
C SER A 98 17.56 -13.79 -1.68
N ASP A 99 17.77 -15.10 -1.62
CA ASP A 99 18.15 -15.86 -2.81
C ASP A 99 16.98 -15.91 -3.83
N LEU A 100 17.37 -16.05 -5.09
CA LEU A 100 16.51 -16.09 -6.25
C LEU A 100 15.46 -17.22 -6.18
N MET A 101 15.82 -18.38 -5.62
CA MET A 101 14.88 -19.49 -5.43
C MET A 101 13.80 -19.15 -4.41
N THR A 102 14.13 -18.36 -3.39
CA THR A 102 13.19 -17.91 -2.36
C THR A 102 12.21 -16.89 -2.92
N VAL A 103 12.65 -16.01 -3.82
CA VAL A 103 11.76 -15.07 -4.51
C VAL A 103 10.81 -15.83 -5.42
N THR A 104 11.34 -16.76 -6.20
CA THR A 104 10.58 -17.57 -7.16
C THR A 104 9.52 -18.40 -6.46
N SER A 105 9.88 -19.12 -5.39
CA SER A 105 8.92 -19.91 -4.63
C SER A 105 7.81 -19.04 -4.05
N LYS A 106 8.13 -17.89 -3.44
CA LYS A 106 7.11 -16.98 -2.87
C LYS A 106 6.18 -16.35 -3.92
N VAL A 107 6.69 -16.03 -5.12
CA VAL A 107 5.87 -15.47 -6.20
C VAL A 107 4.90 -16.50 -6.77
N PHE A 108 5.34 -17.75 -6.89
CA PHE A 108 4.52 -18.85 -7.42
C PHE A 108 3.77 -19.63 -6.37
N ASP A 109 3.97 -19.36 -5.08
CA ASP A 109 3.25 -20.03 -4.01
C ASP A 109 1.76 -19.68 -4.09
N THR A 110 0.98 -20.62 -4.62
CA THR A 110 -0.47 -20.54 -4.76
C THR A 110 -1.20 -20.64 -3.44
N GLN A 111 -0.51 -21.04 -2.35
CA GLN A 111 -1.06 -21.08 -1.00
C GLN A 111 -1.01 -19.74 -0.26
N GLN A 112 -0.49 -18.68 -0.88
CA GLN A 112 -0.48 -17.36 -0.26
C GLN A 112 -1.92 -16.80 -0.21
N LYS A 113 -2.63 -17.21 0.86
CA LYS A 113 -3.96 -16.80 1.33
C LYS A 113 -4.57 -15.65 0.54
N ASN A 114 -5.33 -15.99 -0.51
CA ASN A 114 -6.36 -15.14 -1.10
C ASN A 114 -7.38 -14.62 -0.06
N ILE A 115 -7.35 -15.13 1.18
CA ILE A 115 -8.40 -14.98 2.19
C ILE A 115 -8.14 -13.84 3.20
N GLU A 116 -6.93 -13.30 3.31
CA GLU A 116 -6.64 -12.25 4.31
C GLU A 116 -6.56 -10.82 3.76
N GLN A 117 -6.31 -10.63 2.46
CA GLN A 117 -6.20 -9.29 1.87
C GLN A 117 -7.51 -8.48 1.94
N MET A 118 -8.67 -9.14 1.88
CA MET A 118 -9.99 -8.46 1.94
C MET A 118 -10.51 -8.18 3.35
N LYS A 119 -10.01 -8.87 4.39
CA LYS A 119 -10.49 -8.69 5.77
C LYS A 119 -9.68 -7.70 6.60
N ILE A 120 -8.50 -7.33 6.13
CA ILE A 120 -7.57 -6.48 6.88
C ILE A 120 -8.05 -5.03 6.98
N PHE A 121 -8.89 -4.55 6.06
CA PHE A 121 -9.27 -3.14 6.07
C PHE A 121 -10.19 -2.75 7.26
N LYS A 122 -10.98 -3.70 7.77
CA LYS A 122 -12.06 -3.37 8.71
C LYS A 122 -11.60 -3.05 10.15
N ASP A 123 -10.43 -3.55 10.55
CA ASP A 123 -10.01 -3.59 11.97
C ASP A 123 -8.81 -2.69 12.31
N GLU A 124 -8.46 -1.78 11.42
CA GLU A 124 -7.17 -1.10 11.44
C GLU A 124 -7.22 0.31 12.02
N LEU A 125 -8.17 1.11 11.54
CA LEU A 125 -8.49 2.38 12.18
C LEU A 125 -9.39 2.09 13.37
N THR A 126 -8.93 2.48 14.56
CA THR A 126 -9.80 2.48 15.74
C THR A 126 -11.00 3.38 15.48
N GLU A 127 -12.13 3.12 16.14
CA GLU A 127 -13.32 3.98 16.04
C GLU A 127 -13.00 5.46 16.35
N ARG A 128 -12.03 5.69 17.25
CA ARG A 128 -11.54 7.03 17.57
C ARG A 128 -10.77 7.66 16.42
N GLU A 129 -9.88 6.92 15.77
CA GLU A 129 -9.14 7.36 14.59
C GLU A 129 -10.08 7.64 13.41
N LYS A 130 -11.06 6.75 13.16
CA LYS A 130 -12.13 6.93 12.17
C LYS A 130 -12.88 8.23 12.39
N THR A 131 -13.39 8.44 13.61
CA THR A 131 -14.15 9.64 13.97
C THR A 131 -13.33 10.91 13.78
N ILE A 132 -12.10 10.95 14.30
CA ILE A 132 -11.22 12.13 14.19
C ILE A 132 -10.87 12.42 12.73
N LEU A 133 -10.56 11.38 11.96
CA LEU A 133 -10.21 11.53 10.55
C LEU A 133 -11.40 12.01 9.72
N HIS A 134 -12.61 11.48 9.97
CA HIS A 134 -13.84 11.93 9.33
C HIS A 134 -14.07 13.44 9.55
N GLN A 135 -13.98 13.91 10.80
CA GLN A 135 -14.15 15.34 11.10
C GLN A 135 -13.03 16.19 10.49
N THR A 136 -11.80 15.68 10.46
CA THR A 136 -10.65 16.36 9.83
C THR A 136 -10.87 16.55 8.33
N ILE A 137 -11.32 15.50 7.62
CA ILE A 137 -11.59 15.53 6.17
C ILE A 137 -12.81 16.42 5.83
N ASN A 138 -13.71 16.63 6.79
CA ASN A 138 -14.79 17.60 6.65
C ASN A 138 -14.38 19.04 7.00
N GLY A 139 -13.09 19.28 7.29
CA GLY A 139 -12.55 20.61 7.52
C GLY A 139 -12.69 21.12 8.96
N MET A 140 -13.07 20.28 9.92
CA MET A 140 -13.06 20.70 11.33
C MET A 140 -11.64 20.90 11.83
N ASN A 141 -11.42 22.02 12.54
CA ASN A 141 -10.16 22.28 13.20
C ASN A 141 -9.98 21.39 14.45
N VAL A 142 -8.73 21.25 14.89
CA VAL A 142 -8.34 20.34 15.99
C VAL A 142 -8.96 20.77 17.33
N GLN A 143 -9.15 22.08 17.54
CA GLN A 143 -9.74 22.63 18.75
C GLN A 143 -11.23 22.26 18.87
N THR A 144 -11.97 22.33 17.77
CA THR A 144 -13.37 21.93 17.68
C THR A 144 -13.51 20.44 17.89
N ILE A 145 -12.67 19.62 17.25
CA ILE A 145 -12.66 18.16 17.42
C ILE A 145 -12.35 17.79 18.89
N SER A 146 -11.38 18.46 19.52
CA SER A 146 -11.02 18.26 20.91
C SER A 146 -12.21 18.53 21.85
N ARG A 147 -12.94 19.62 21.62
CA ARG A 147 -14.15 19.96 22.39
C ARG A 147 -15.29 18.98 22.16
N LEU A 148 -15.55 18.62 20.89
CA LEU A 148 -16.62 17.70 20.50
C LEU A 148 -16.43 16.30 21.11
N LEU A 149 -15.17 15.83 21.14
CA LEU A 149 -14.84 14.47 21.59
C LEU A 149 -14.38 14.40 23.05
N CYS A 150 -14.36 15.54 23.77
CA CYS A 150 -13.89 15.66 25.16
C CYS A 150 -12.50 15.05 25.40
N ILE A 151 -11.55 15.29 24.49
CA ILE A 151 -10.15 14.83 24.59
C ILE A 151 -9.18 15.97 24.39
N SER A 152 -7.94 15.83 24.86
CA SER A 152 -6.94 16.88 24.70
C SER A 152 -6.61 17.12 23.21
N VAL A 153 -6.27 18.36 22.86
CA VAL A 153 -5.76 18.73 21.52
C VAL A 153 -4.57 17.85 21.12
N LYS A 154 -3.67 17.53 22.06
CA LYS A 154 -2.53 16.64 21.83
C LYS A 154 -2.99 15.23 21.44
N THR A 155 -4.02 14.71 22.09
CA THR A 155 -4.62 13.40 21.78
C THR A 155 -5.25 13.39 20.39
N VAL A 156 -5.93 14.47 19.98
CA VAL A 156 -6.46 14.62 18.61
C VAL A 156 -5.32 14.56 17.59
N TYR A 157 -4.22 15.29 17.81
CA TYR A 157 -3.05 15.25 16.92
C TYR A 157 -2.47 13.83 16.79
N THR A 158 -2.34 13.11 17.91
CA THR A 158 -1.82 11.73 17.91
C THR A 158 -2.71 10.80 17.10
N HIS A 159 -4.02 10.77 17.37
CA HIS A 159 -4.93 9.91 16.61
C HIS A 159 -4.99 10.29 15.13
N ARG A 160 -5.02 11.59 14.82
CA ARG A 160 -5.01 12.07 13.42
C ARG A 160 -3.75 11.60 12.70
N ARG A 161 -2.58 11.73 13.33
CA ARG A 161 -1.31 11.27 12.77
C ARG A 161 -1.32 9.76 12.53
N ASN A 162 -1.75 8.98 13.52
CA ASN A 162 -1.81 7.52 13.39
C ASN A 162 -2.77 7.08 12.28
N ALA A 163 -3.95 7.71 12.19
CA ALA A 163 -4.92 7.45 11.13
C ALA A 163 -4.35 7.72 9.74
N LEU A 164 -3.66 8.84 9.55
CA LEU A 164 -3.01 9.18 8.28
C LEU A 164 -1.92 8.16 7.92
N HIS A 165 -1.06 7.79 8.88
CA HIS A 165 0.01 6.81 8.67
C HIS A 165 -0.54 5.43 8.28
N LYS A 166 -1.63 4.98 8.91
CA LYS A 166 -2.31 3.72 8.56
C LYS A 166 -2.91 3.73 7.15
N LEU A 167 -3.31 4.90 6.65
CA LEU A 167 -3.77 5.09 5.27
C LEU A 167 -2.63 5.33 4.27
N GLY A 168 -1.36 5.26 4.71
CA GLY A 168 -0.19 5.47 3.86
C GLY A 168 0.14 6.94 3.57
N GLY A 169 -0.57 7.90 4.18
CA GLY A 169 -0.29 9.33 4.04
C GLY A 169 0.47 9.92 5.24
N ARG A 170 1.15 11.06 5.02
CA ARG A 170 1.90 11.77 6.07
C ARG A 170 1.15 12.99 6.60
N ASN A 171 0.27 13.56 5.79
CA ASN A 171 -0.51 14.75 6.12
C ASN A 171 -1.88 14.71 5.43
N LEU A 172 -2.75 15.66 5.78
CA LEU A 172 -4.11 15.73 5.22
C LEU A 172 -4.11 16.00 3.71
N PHE A 173 -3.22 16.86 3.21
CA PHE A 173 -3.16 17.23 1.80
C PHE A 173 -2.81 16.05 0.89
N GLU A 174 -2.05 15.08 1.41
CA GLU A 174 -1.71 13.87 0.67
C GLU A 174 -2.90 12.92 0.48
N ILE A 175 -3.85 12.92 1.42
CA ILE A 175 -5.03 12.04 1.40
C ILE A 175 -6.26 12.75 0.83
N TRP A 176 -6.29 14.09 0.89
CA TRP A 176 -7.41 14.92 0.42
C TRP A 176 -7.89 14.61 -1.01
N PRO A 177 -7.01 14.37 -2.01
CA PRO A 177 -7.44 13.98 -3.36
C PRO A 177 -8.31 12.72 -3.40
N PHE A 178 -8.23 11.87 -2.37
CA PHE A 178 -8.99 10.63 -2.24
C PHE A 178 -10.15 10.74 -1.24
N LYS A 179 -10.55 11.97 -0.85
CA LYS A 179 -11.57 12.24 0.19
C LYS A 179 -12.79 11.32 0.11
N GLU A 180 -13.41 11.19 -1.05
CA GLU A 180 -14.62 10.38 -1.21
C GLU A 180 -14.38 8.90 -0.91
N LYS A 181 -13.30 8.34 -1.48
CA LYS A 181 -12.88 6.96 -1.23
C LYS A 181 -12.56 6.76 0.24
N VAL A 182 -11.85 7.69 0.88
CA VAL A 182 -11.50 7.64 2.30
C VAL A 182 -12.75 7.67 3.19
N LEU A 183 -13.74 8.52 2.86
CA LEU A 183 -14.98 8.59 3.62
C LEU A 183 -15.82 7.31 3.50
N GLN A 184 -15.92 6.73 2.29
CA GLN A 184 -16.57 5.43 2.08
C GLN A 184 -15.88 4.33 2.89
N THR A 185 -14.56 4.37 2.89
CA THR A 185 -13.67 3.44 3.57
C THR A 185 -13.79 3.53 5.10
N ILE A 186 -14.05 4.72 5.65
CA ILE A 186 -14.30 4.94 7.09
C ILE A 186 -15.74 4.57 7.50
N ALA A 187 -16.70 4.67 6.58
CA ALA A 187 -18.12 4.43 6.83
C ALA A 187 -18.56 2.94 6.72
N ALA A 188 -17.72 2.08 6.11
CA ALA A 188 -18.00 0.66 5.86
C ALA A 188 -17.65 -0.27 7.04
#